data_AF-Q2TJK3-F1
#
_entry.id   AF-Q2TJK3-F1
#
_cell.length_a   1.000
_cell.length_b   1.000
_cell.length_c   1.000
_cell.angle_alpha   90.00
_cell.angle_beta   90.00
_cell.angle_gamma   90.00
#
_symmetry.space_group_name_H-M   'P 1'
#
loop_
_entity.id
_entity.type
_entity.pdbx_description
1 polymer ?
#
loop_
_entity_poly.entity_id
_entity_poly.type
_entity_poly.pdbx_seq_one_letter_code
_entity_poly.pdbx_strand_id
1 'polypeptide(L)'
;DDTFDAYGTFEELKIFNDAIQRWSITCMDMLPEYMKLIYQKLMDIYIEMEDLIASEGKEDLMDCAKEFMKDFVKAYMMEAECVKEGYILTPEEHASIAYKTGGADVIILSCFLGMGNIDTKEAIKWVLTDPPIIKYVNVFGRHINDIAGHKMEQERKHFPSSVESYIKQYDVTEEYACNMLHKKIEDAWKDINQESL
;
A
#
# COMPACT_ATOMS: atom_id res chain seq x y z
N ASP A 1 7.35 -0.47 -3.52
CA ASP A 1 7.18 -1.83 -4.02
C ASP A 1 8.51 -2.49 -4.34
N ASP A 2 9.01 -2.44 -5.58
CA ASP A 2 10.25 -3.11 -6.03
C ASP A 2 11.46 -2.98 -5.10
N THR A 3 11.71 -1.79 -4.55
CA THR A 3 12.81 -1.59 -3.58
C THR A 3 12.67 -2.53 -2.39
N PHE A 4 11.47 -2.68 -1.83
CA PHE A 4 11.17 -3.55 -0.68
C PHE A 4 11.11 -5.03 -1.05
N ASP A 5 10.66 -5.34 -2.27
CA ASP A 5 10.40 -6.73 -2.66
C ASP A 5 11.62 -7.43 -3.30
N ALA A 6 12.36 -6.73 -4.17
CA ALA A 6 13.34 -7.37 -5.05
C ALA A 6 14.78 -6.86 -4.90
N TYR A 7 14.97 -5.60 -4.51
CA TYR A 7 16.29 -4.96 -4.61
C TYR A 7 16.97 -4.69 -3.27
N GLY A 8 16.20 -4.30 -2.25
CA GLY A 8 16.73 -3.92 -0.94
C GLY A 8 17.06 -5.12 -0.09
N THR A 9 18.23 -5.09 0.56
CA THR A 9 18.47 -5.97 1.71
C THR A 9 17.65 -5.48 2.91
N PHE A 10 17.27 -6.39 3.81
CA PHE A 10 16.44 -6.01 4.97
C PHE A 10 17.06 -4.87 5.81
N GLU A 11 18.37 -4.87 6.00
CA GLU A 11 19.09 -3.82 6.72
C GLU A 11 19.04 -2.47 6.00
N GLU A 12 19.11 -2.47 4.67
CA GLU A 12 18.92 -1.25 3.86
C GLU A 12 17.47 -0.76 3.88
N LEU A 13 16.49 -1.66 3.84
CA LEU A 13 15.06 -1.33 3.93
C LEU A 13 14.71 -0.64 5.23
N LYS A 14 15.35 -1.01 6.35
CA LYS A 14 15.19 -0.27 7.61
C LYS A 14 15.62 1.18 7.51
N ILE A 15 16.79 1.42 6.91
CA ILE A 15 17.33 2.77 6.73
C ILE A 15 16.42 3.58 5.78
N PHE A 16 15.95 2.94 4.70
CA PHE A 16 15.05 3.56 3.73
C PHE A 16 13.69 3.91 4.35
N ASN A 17 13.08 2.98 5.09
CA ASN A 17 11.86 3.23 5.85
C ASN A 17 12.07 4.40 6.83
N ASP A 18 13.14 4.39 7.63
CA ASP A 18 13.42 5.46 8.60
C ASP A 18 13.59 6.83 7.94
N ALA A 19 14.23 6.89 6.77
CA ALA A 19 14.35 8.12 5.98
C ALA A 19 12.98 8.64 5.50
N ILE A 20 12.07 7.75 5.14
CA ILE A 20 10.69 8.11 4.76
C ILE A 20 9.90 8.56 5.99
N GLN A 21 9.99 7.85 7.12
CA GLN A 21 9.31 8.26 8.35
C GLN A 21 9.74 9.65 8.82
N ARG A 22 11.02 10.01 8.66
CA ARG A 22 11.56 11.35 8.95
C ARG A 22 11.17 12.41 7.92
N TRP A 23 10.91 12.00 6.68
CA TRP A 23 10.49 12.87 5.58
C TRP A 23 11.41 14.09 5.36
N SER A 24 12.73 13.86 5.29
CA SER A 24 13.72 14.94 5.19
C SER A 24 14.80 14.66 4.17
N ILE A 25 15.08 15.63 3.29
CA ILE A 25 16.13 15.54 2.26
C ILE A 25 17.53 15.26 2.85
N THR A 26 17.75 15.64 4.12
CA THR A 26 19.00 15.37 4.85
C THR A 26 19.24 13.88 5.10
N CYS A 27 18.21 13.03 4.97
CA CYS A 27 18.34 11.59 5.14
C CYS A 27 19.04 10.90 3.95
N MET A 28 19.23 11.62 2.83
CA MET A 28 19.80 11.06 1.61
C MET A 28 21.21 10.50 1.80
N ASP A 29 22.04 11.17 2.60
CA ASP A 29 23.42 10.75 2.85
C ASP A 29 23.51 9.43 3.63
N MET A 30 22.43 9.02 4.30
CA MET A 30 22.35 7.75 5.02
C MET A 30 21.98 6.57 4.11
N LEU A 31 21.46 6.85 2.90
CA LEU A 31 20.94 5.81 2.00
C LEU A 31 22.04 5.19 1.14
N PRO A 32 21.93 3.89 0.79
CA PRO A 32 22.71 3.30 -0.28
C PRO A 32 22.58 4.07 -1.58
N GLU A 33 23.66 4.13 -2.37
CA GLU A 33 23.74 4.98 -3.56
C GLU A 33 22.59 4.75 -4.56
N TYR A 34 22.20 3.49 -4.77
CA TYR A 34 21.12 3.15 -5.69
C TYR A 34 19.72 3.55 -5.16
N MET A 35 19.54 3.66 -3.84
CA MET A 35 18.27 4.07 -3.21
C MET A 35 18.09 5.58 -3.17
N LYS A 36 19.18 6.36 -3.28
CA LYS A 36 19.12 7.83 -3.26
C LYS A 36 18.24 8.37 -4.38
N LEU A 37 18.32 7.78 -5.57
CA LEU A 37 17.53 8.22 -6.72
C LEU A 37 16.03 8.08 -6.45
N ILE A 38 15.58 6.92 -5.96
CA ILE A 38 14.15 6.71 -5.69
C ILE A 38 13.66 7.58 -4.53
N TYR A 39 14.48 7.79 -3.50
CA TYR A 39 14.16 8.70 -2.40
C TYR A 39 14.02 10.15 -2.90
N GLN A 40 14.99 10.64 -3.68
CA GLN A 40 14.93 11.98 -4.27
C GLN A 40 13.67 12.15 -5.11
N LYS A 41 13.32 11.16 -5.94
CA LYS A 41 12.12 11.22 -6.78
C LYS A 41 10.83 11.26 -5.97
N LEU A 42 10.75 10.50 -4.87
CA LEU A 42 9.61 10.60 -3.96
C LEU A 42 9.49 12.01 -3.37
N MET A 43 10.60 12.59 -2.90
CA MET A 43 10.60 13.94 -2.34
C MET A 43 10.23 15.00 -3.38
N ASP A 44 10.79 14.91 -4.60
CA ASP A 44 10.51 15.81 -5.72
C ASP A 44 9.01 15.81 -6.06
N ILE A 45 8.39 14.62 -6.15
CA ILE A 45 6.94 14.48 -6.45
C ILE A 45 6.10 15.23 -5.41
N TYR A 46 6.44 15.13 -4.13
CA TYR A 46 5.67 15.80 -3.08
C TYR A 46 5.89 17.32 -3.06
N ILE A 47 7.09 17.80 -3.41
CA ILE A 47 7.35 19.22 -3.60
C ILE A 47 6.54 19.75 -4.79
N GLU A 48 6.53 19.02 -5.91
CA GLU A 48 5.72 19.38 -7.08
C GLU A 48 4.22 19.41 -6.74
N MET A 49 3.73 18.43 -5.96
CA MET A 49 2.35 18.42 -5.47
C MET A 49 2.04 19.62 -4.59
N GLU A 50 2.94 19.97 -3.65
CA GLU A 50 2.82 21.17 -2.81
C GLU A 50 2.69 22.45 -3.65
N ASP A 51 3.57 22.63 -4.63
CA ASP A 51 3.58 23.80 -5.51
C ASP A 51 2.28 23.91 -6.33
N LEU A 52 1.77 22.79 -6.85
CA LEU A 52 0.53 22.76 -7.62
C LEU A 52 -0.67 23.20 -6.78
N ILE A 53 -0.80 22.67 -5.56
CA ILE A 53 -1.99 22.90 -4.73
C ILE A 53 -1.89 24.16 -3.85
N ALA A 54 -0.70 24.77 -3.71
CA ALA A 54 -0.51 26.04 -3.01
C ALA A 54 -1.36 27.15 -3.62
N SER A 55 -1.49 27.16 -4.95
CA SER A 55 -2.37 28.11 -5.65
C SER A 55 -3.87 27.93 -5.33
N GLU A 56 -4.24 26.78 -4.76
CA GLU A 56 -5.62 26.39 -4.45
C GLU A 56 -5.95 26.48 -2.95
N GLY A 57 -5.01 26.89 -2.09
CA GLY A 57 -5.21 27.04 -0.65
C GLY A 57 -5.41 25.70 0.09
N LYS A 58 -4.79 24.63 -0.43
CA LYS A 58 -4.90 23.26 0.07
C LYS A 58 -3.65 22.80 0.83
N GLU A 59 -2.75 23.70 1.22
CA GLU A 59 -1.44 23.36 1.82
C GLU A 59 -1.60 22.54 3.12
N ASP A 60 -2.64 22.84 3.91
CA ASP A 60 -2.97 22.13 5.16
C ASP A 60 -3.19 20.61 4.95
N LEU A 61 -3.42 20.17 3.71
CA LEU A 61 -3.73 18.77 3.39
C LEU A 61 -2.49 17.97 3.00
N MET A 62 -1.34 18.61 2.81
CA MET A 62 -0.11 17.90 2.42
C MET A 62 0.48 17.07 3.55
N ASP A 63 0.36 17.52 4.79
CA ASP A 63 0.78 16.72 5.93
C ASP A 63 0.00 15.40 6.00
N CYS A 64 -1.31 15.44 5.69
CA CYS A 64 -2.12 14.24 5.56
C CYS A 64 -1.57 13.29 4.49
N ALA A 65 -1.27 13.79 3.28
CA ALA A 65 -0.72 12.97 2.20
C ALA A 65 0.65 12.36 2.50
N LYS A 66 1.49 13.07 3.25
CA LYS A 66 2.78 12.55 3.70
C LYS A 66 2.58 11.42 4.71
N GLU A 67 1.65 11.57 5.66
CA GLU A 67 1.36 10.51 6.65
C GLU A 67 0.81 9.24 5.99
N PHE A 68 -0.09 9.34 5.02
CA PHE A 68 -0.56 8.16 4.27
C PHE A 68 0.60 7.42 3.55
N MET A 69 1.53 8.15 2.95
CA MET A 69 2.70 7.53 2.31
C MET A 69 3.66 6.91 3.32
N LYS A 70 3.84 7.54 4.49
CA LYS A 70 4.64 6.95 5.58
C LYS A 70 4.02 5.65 6.07
N ASP A 71 2.70 5.61 6.25
CA ASP A 71 1.98 4.40 6.68
C ASP A 71 2.04 3.30 5.62
N PHE A 72 1.93 3.66 4.33
CA PHE A 72 2.09 2.76 3.21
C PHE A 72 3.48 2.10 3.19
N VAL A 73 4.53 2.89 3.33
CA VAL A 73 5.92 2.40 3.36
C VAL A 73 6.22 1.60 4.63
N LYS A 74 5.64 1.99 5.76
CA LYS A 74 5.73 1.23 7.01
C LYS A 74 5.10 -0.14 6.86
N ALA A 75 3.99 -0.26 6.13
CA ALA A 75 3.37 -1.55 5.85
C ALA A 75 4.27 -2.44 4.98
N TYR A 76 4.97 -1.91 3.98
CA TYR A 76 5.99 -2.68 3.25
C TYR A 76 7.13 -3.17 4.15
N MET A 77 7.54 -2.38 5.15
CA MET A 77 8.52 -2.82 6.14
C MET A 77 8.00 -4.02 6.95
N MET A 78 6.70 -4.04 7.31
CA MET A 78 6.08 -5.18 7.99
C MET A 78 6.04 -6.44 7.11
N GLU A 79 5.79 -6.30 5.80
CA GLU A 79 5.91 -7.42 4.86
C GLU A 79 7.33 -7.97 4.82
N ALA A 80 8.34 -7.09 4.73
CA ALA A 80 9.75 -7.47 4.73
C ALA A 80 10.17 -8.16 6.05
N GLU A 81 9.59 -7.76 7.19
CA GLU A 81 9.77 -8.45 8.48
C GLU A 81 9.20 -9.87 8.44
N CYS A 82 7.98 -10.06 7.92
CA CYS A 82 7.37 -11.38 7.78
C CYS A 82 8.22 -12.29 6.87
N VAL A 83 8.73 -11.77 5.76
CA VAL A 83 9.63 -12.49 4.85
C VAL A 83 10.92 -12.90 5.56
N LYS A 84 11.55 -11.98 6.30
CA LYS A 84 12.80 -12.26 7.04
C LYS A 84 12.60 -13.34 8.09
N GLU A 85 11.48 -13.34 8.78
CA GLU A 85 11.15 -14.34 9.81
C GLU A 85 10.63 -15.66 9.24
N GLY A 86 10.30 -15.71 7.94
CA GLY A 86 9.61 -16.85 7.33
C GLY A 86 8.20 -17.05 7.89
N TYR A 87 7.60 -15.98 8.42
CA TYR A 87 6.28 -16.02 9.03
C TYR A 87 5.21 -15.86 7.96
N ILE A 88 4.48 -16.95 7.68
CA ILE A 88 3.27 -16.91 6.86
C ILE A 88 2.09 -16.58 7.78
N LEU A 89 1.47 -15.44 7.51
CA LEU A 89 0.33 -14.86 8.24
C LEU A 89 -0.95 -15.68 8.05
N THR A 90 -1.86 -15.58 9.00
CA THR A 90 -3.28 -15.92 8.78
C THR A 90 -3.90 -14.96 7.76
N PRO A 91 -5.00 -15.30 7.05
CA PRO A 91 -5.65 -14.36 6.14
C PRO A 91 -6.13 -13.07 6.81
N GLU A 92 -6.46 -13.09 8.10
CA GLU A 92 -6.84 -11.88 8.85
C GLU A 92 -5.64 -10.98 9.13
N GLU A 93 -4.52 -11.55 9.60
CA GLU A 93 -3.27 -10.80 9.78
C GLU A 93 -2.74 -10.29 8.45
N HIS A 94 -2.75 -11.12 7.39
CA HIS A 94 -2.38 -10.76 6.04
C HIS A 94 -3.19 -9.57 5.55
N ALA A 95 -4.53 -9.61 5.66
CA ALA A 95 -5.39 -8.49 5.28
C ALA A 95 -5.02 -7.17 5.98
N SER A 96 -4.63 -7.22 7.26
CA SER A 96 -4.27 -6.01 8.02
C SER A 96 -3.03 -5.26 7.48
N ILE A 97 -2.13 -5.99 6.80
CA ILE A 97 -0.91 -5.45 6.18
C ILE A 97 -1.16 -5.22 4.69
N ALA A 98 -1.65 -6.24 3.99
CA ALA A 98 -1.77 -6.28 2.54
C ALA A 98 -2.77 -5.27 1.96
N TYR A 99 -3.77 -4.86 2.75
CA TYR A 99 -4.68 -3.78 2.33
C TYR A 99 -3.99 -2.42 2.37
N LYS A 100 -3.08 -2.21 3.33
CA LYS A 100 -2.26 -0.99 3.35
C LYS A 100 -1.29 -0.99 2.17
N THR A 101 -0.54 -2.07 1.97
CA THR A 101 0.40 -2.20 0.84
C THR A 101 -0.28 -2.34 -0.52
N GLY A 102 -1.61 -2.49 -0.57
CA GLY A 102 -2.43 -2.28 -1.76
C GLY A 102 -2.41 -0.85 -2.30
N GLY A 103 -2.13 0.15 -1.44
CA GLY A 103 -1.89 1.53 -1.85
C GLY A 103 -3.14 2.29 -2.32
N ALA A 104 -4.35 1.72 -2.19
CA ALA A 104 -5.58 2.38 -2.61
C ALA A 104 -5.77 3.73 -1.91
N ASP A 105 -5.49 3.80 -0.60
CA ASP A 105 -5.66 5.01 0.20
C ASP A 105 -4.77 6.15 -0.29
N VAL A 106 -3.49 5.85 -0.58
CA VAL A 106 -2.51 6.80 -1.12
C VAL A 106 -2.96 7.31 -2.49
N ILE A 107 -3.45 6.41 -3.35
CA ILE A 107 -3.92 6.77 -4.70
C ILE A 107 -5.17 7.65 -4.62
N ILE A 108 -6.16 7.26 -3.83
CA ILE A 108 -7.43 7.99 -3.68
C ILE A 108 -7.18 9.39 -3.12
N LEU A 109 -6.32 9.49 -2.10
CA LEU A 109 -5.95 10.77 -1.53
C LEU A 109 -5.24 11.68 -2.54
N SER A 110 -4.29 11.12 -3.29
CA SER A 110 -3.57 11.86 -4.33
C SER A 110 -4.53 12.36 -5.44
N CYS A 111 -5.50 11.54 -5.83
CA CYS A 111 -6.55 11.92 -6.77
C CYS A 111 -7.37 13.10 -6.23
N PHE A 112 -7.86 13.06 -4.98
CA PHE A 112 -8.66 14.14 -4.42
C PHE A 112 -7.89 15.45 -4.28
N LEU A 113 -6.60 15.38 -3.95
CA LEU A 113 -5.73 16.56 -3.90
C LEU A 113 -5.61 17.23 -5.27
N GLY A 114 -5.41 16.44 -6.33
CA GLY A 114 -5.27 16.93 -7.70
C GLY A 114 -6.58 17.33 -8.40
N MET A 115 -7.74 17.04 -7.82
CA MET A 115 -9.02 17.43 -8.39
C MET A 115 -9.36 18.89 -8.04
N GLY A 116 -9.47 19.74 -9.07
CA GLY A 116 -9.78 21.17 -8.90
C GLY A 116 -11.27 21.51 -8.70
N ASN A 117 -12.19 20.62 -9.07
CA ASN A 117 -13.63 20.90 -9.10
C ASN A 117 -14.43 20.30 -7.93
N ILE A 118 -13.77 19.97 -6.81
CA ILE A 118 -14.40 19.36 -5.63
C ILE A 118 -14.03 20.11 -4.35
N ASP A 119 -14.81 19.89 -3.28
CA ASP A 119 -14.37 20.24 -1.94
C ASP A 119 -13.36 19.19 -1.44
N THR A 120 -12.08 19.43 -1.70
CA THR A 120 -11.00 18.51 -1.33
C THR A 120 -10.91 18.31 0.18
N LYS A 121 -11.20 19.34 1.00
CA LYS A 121 -11.11 19.21 2.47
C LYS A 121 -12.17 18.24 2.98
N GLU A 122 -13.41 18.35 2.50
CA GLU A 122 -14.48 17.43 2.88
C GLU A 122 -14.26 16.02 2.30
N ALA A 123 -13.75 15.89 1.07
CA ALA A 123 -13.41 14.60 0.49
C ALA A 123 -12.33 13.86 1.30
N ILE A 124 -11.28 14.55 1.73
CA ILE A 124 -10.23 13.95 2.57
C ILE A 124 -10.78 13.58 3.96
N LYS A 125 -11.60 14.43 4.58
CA LYS A 125 -12.27 14.07 5.84
C LYS A 125 -13.12 12.82 5.69
N TRP A 126 -13.84 12.67 4.59
CA TRP A 126 -14.59 11.46 4.29
C TRP A 126 -13.69 10.23 4.19
N VAL A 127 -12.56 10.30 3.47
CA VAL A 127 -11.58 9.19 3.41
C VAL A 127 -11.06 8.83 4.81
N LEU A 128 -10.75 9.83 5.65
CA LEU A 128 -10.28 9.63 7.02
C LEU A 128 -11.31 8.95 7.94
N THR A 129 -12.60 8.90 7.55
CA THR A 129 -13.61 8.11 8.29
C THR A 129 -13.52 6.60 8.02
N ASP A 130 -12.61 6.16 7.14
CA ASP A 130 -12.47 4.77 6.67
C ASP A 130 -13.81 4.20 6.18
N PRO A 131 -14.42 4.82 5.14
CA PRO A 131 -15.74 4.42 4.69
C PRO A 131 -15.70 3.01 4.09
N PRO A 132 -16.78 2.20 4.21
CA PRO A 132 -16.78 0.79 3.81
C PRO A 132 -16.27 0.52 2.39
N ILE A 133 -16.55 1.42 1.45
CA ILE A 133 -16.10 1.32 0.06
C ILE A 133 -14.57 1.19 -0.07
N ILE A 134 -13.79 1.85 0.79
CA ILE A 134 -12.31 1.78 0.78
C ILE A 134 -11.86 0.36 1.11
N LYS A 135 -12.46 -0.24 2.15
CA LYS A 135 -12.22 -1.63 2.50
C LYS A 135 -12.57 -2.57 1.34
N TYR A 136 -13.69 -2.38 0.68
CA TYR A 136 -14.09 -3.24 -0.44
C TYR A 136 -13.16 -3.13 -1.64
N VAL A 137 -12.71 -1.91 -1.97
CA VAL A 137 -11.70 -1.67 -3.02
C VAL A 137 -10.38 -2.37 -2.67
N ASN A 138 -9.94 -2.29 -1.42
CA ASN A 138 -8.73 -2.98 -0.95
C ASN A 138 -8.87 -4.51 -1.05
N VAL A 139 -9.98 -5.09 -0.61
CA VAL A 139 -10.28 -6.53 -0.76
C VAL A 139 -10.23 -6.95 -2.22
N PHE A 140 -10.92 -6.20 -3.09
CA PHE A 140 -11.01 -6.47 -4.52
C PHE A 140 -9.63 -6.42 -5.18
N GLY A 141 -8.91 -5.30 -5.01
CA GLY A 141 -7.60 -5.09 -5.63
C GLY A 141 -6.55 -6.08 -5.13
N ARG A 142 -6.45 -6.27 -3.81
CA ARG A 142 -5.47 -7.16 -3.20
C ARG A 142 -5.65 -8.60 -3.66
N HIS A 143 -6.87 -9.15 -3.57
CA HIS A 143 -7.07 -10.55 -3.93
C HIS A 143 -6.90 -10.80 -5.44
N ILE A 144 -7.27 -9.87 -6.32
CA ILE A 144 -6.98 -10.01 -7.76
C ILE A 144 -5.46 -10.01 -8.01
N ASN A 145 -4.73 -9.09 -7.37
CA ASN A 145 -3.28 -9.01 -7.49
C ASN A 145 -2.61 -10.30 -7.01
N ASP A 146 -2.96 -10.77 -5.81
CA ASP A 146 -2.40 -11.98 -5.21
C ASP A 146 -2.66 -13.23 -6.06
N ILE A 147 -3.89 -13.45 -6.54
CA ILE A 147 -4.19 -14.61 -7.41
C ILE A 147 -3.37 -14.56 -8.70
N ALA A 148 -3.19 -13.37 -9.29
CA ALA A 148 -2.45 -13.21 -10.53
C ALA A 148 -0.93 -13.35 -10.34
N GLY A 149 -0.39 -12.88 -9.21
CA GLY A 149 1.04 -12.76 -8.93
C GLY A 149 1.66 -13.94 -8.21
N HIS A 150 0.90 -14.68 -7.39
CA HIS A 150 1.48 -15.53 -6.34
C HIS A 150 2.52 -16.54 -6.87
N LYS A 151 2.29 -17.17 -8.03
CA LYS A 151 3.24 -18.15 -8.59
C LYS A 151 4.61 -17.56 -8.87
N MET A 152 4.64 -16.41 -9.53
CA MET A 152 5.88 -15.71 -9.87
C MET A 152 6.54 -15.13 -8.62
N GLU A 153 5.74 -14.59 -7.70
CA GLU A 153 6.21 -13.99 -6.45
C GLU A 153 6.87 -15.04 -5.54
N GLN A 154 6.30 -16.23 -5.44
CA GLN A 154 6.88 -17.32 -4.65
C GLN A 154 8.21 -17.85 -5.21
N GLU A 155 8.58 -17.56 -6.47
CA GLU A 155 9.90 -17.89 -7.01
C GLU A 155 11.03 -17.06 -6.37
N ARG A 156 10.71 -15.86 -5.83
CA ARG A 156 11.70 -14.87 -5.35
C ARG A 156 11.71 -14.64 -3.83
N LYS A 157 11.16 -15.56 -3.02
CA LYS A 157 10.98 -15.38 -1.55
C LYS A 157 10.23 -14.09 -1.21
N HIS A 158 9.15 -13.81 -1.92
CA HIS A 158 8.25 -12.68 -1.67
C HIS A 158 7.43 -12.88 -0.39
N PHE A 159 6.89 -11.79 0.14
CA PHE A 159 5.79 -11.80 1.12
C PHE A 159 4.68 -12.79 0.69
N PRO A 160 4.28 -13.74 1.55
CA PRO A 160 3.25 -14.72 1.22
C PRO A 160 1.92 -14.05 0.88
N SER A 161 1.29 -14.43 -0.23
CA SER A 161 0.05 -13.79 -0.67
C SER A 161 -1.17 -14.28 0.13
N SER A 162 -2.35 -13.75 -0.20
CA SER A 162 -3.63 -14.27 0.28
C SER A 162 -3.79 -15.78 -0.01
N VAL A 163 -3.25 -16.28 -1.12
CA VAL A 163 -3.33 -17.70 -1.50
C VAL A 163 -2.54 -18.56 -0.52
N GLU A 164 -1.27 -18.24 -0.27
CA GLU A 164 -0.42 -18.99 0.66
C GLU A 164 -0.95 -18.91 2.10
N SER A 165 -1.45 -17.74 2.51
CA SER A 165 -2.08 -17.54 3.82
C SER A 165 -3.30 -18.45 4.00
N TYR A 166 -4.14 -18.58 2.96
CA TYR A 166 -5.31 -19.47 2.98
C TYR A 166 -4.94 -20.95 3.02
N ILE A 167 -4.00 -21.37 2.15
CA ILE A 167 -3.52 -22.76 2.10
C ILE A 167 -2.98 -23.17 3.47
N LYS A 168 -2.13 -22.32 4.09
CA LYS A 168 -1.51 -22.63 5.38
C LYS A 168 -2.53 -22.74 6.51
N GLN A 169 -3.48 -21.82 6.59
CA GLN A 169 -4.43 -21.81 7.72
C GLN A 169 -5.46 -22.94 7.65
N TYR A 170 -5.97 -23.23 6.45
CA TYR A 170 -7.08 -24.16 6.29
C TYR A 170 -6.66 -25.55 5.79
N ASP A 171 -5.38 -25.75 5.48
CA ASP A 171 -4.84 -27.01 4.93
C ASP A 171 -5.59 -27.46 3.66
N VAL A 172 -5.70 -26.52 2.71
CA VAL A 172 -6.49 -26.68 1.47
C VAL A 172 -5.61 -26.59 0.23
N THR A 173 -6.14 -27.02 -0.93
CA THR A 173 -5.44 -26.89 -2.20
C THR A 173 -5.38 -25.44 -2.69
N GLU A 174 -4.39 -25.11 -3.52
CA GLU A 174 -4.31 -23.82 -4.23
C GLU A 174 -5.61 -23.51 -4.98
N GLU A 175 -6.15 -24.48 -5.72
CA GLU A 175 -7.42 -24.32 -6.45
C GLU A 175 -8.57 -23.94 -5.51
N TYR A 176 -8.66 -24.59 -4.35
CA TYR A 176 -9.69 -24.27 -3.35
C TYR A 176 -9.48 -22.86 -2.77
N ALA A 177 -8.24 -22.49 -2.42
CA ALA A 177 -7.92 -21.16 -1.93
C ALA A 177 -8.29 -20.07 -2.95
N CYS A 178 -7.87 -20.22 -4.21
CA CYS A 178 -8.21 -19.31 -5.30
C CYS A 178 -9.73 -19.19 -5.50
N ASN A 179 -10.45 -20.31 -5.48
CA ASN A 179 -11.92 -20.30 -5.58
C ASN A 179 -12.58 -19.54 -4.42
N MET A 180 -12.04 -19.64 -3.20
CA MET A 180 -12.56 -18.90 -2.05
C MET A 180 -12.25 -17.40 -2.15
N LEU A 181 -11.07 -17.03 -2.64
CA LEU A 181 -10.70 -15.63 -2.88
C LEU A 181 -11.52 -15.02 -4.03
N HIS A 182 -11.80 -15.76 -5.11
CA HIS A 182 -12.71 -15.31 -6.17
C HIS A 182 -14.11 -14.97 -5.66
N LYS A 183 -14.67 -15.77 -4.74
CA LYS A 183 -15.96 -15.43 -4.11
C LYS A 183 -15.89 -14.11 -3.33
N LYS A 184 -14.80 -13.86 -2.59
CA LYS A 184 -14.59 -12.58 -1.90
C LYS A 184 -14.47 -11.41 -2.86
N ILE A 185 -13.81 -11.60 -4.01
CA ILE A 185 -13.70 -10.59 -5.06
C ILE A 185 -15.10 -10.26 -5.62
N GLU A 186 -15.91 -11.28 -5.91
CA GLU A 186 -17.28 -11.09 -6.41
C GLU A 186 -18.18 -10.37 -5.39
N ASP A 187 -18.06 -10.70 -4.11
CA ASP A 187 -18.83 -10.05 -3.05
C ASP A 187 -18.38 -8.60 -2.85
N ALA A 188 -17.08 -8.34 -2.77
CA ALA A 188 -16.54 -6.98 -2.70
C ALA A 188 -16.95 -6.13 -3.91
N TRP A 189 -17.02 -6.71 -5.11
CA TRP A 189 -17.51 -6.02 -6.29
C TRP A 189 -18.98 -5.61 -6.18
N LYS A 190 -19.84 -6.47 -5.62
CA LYS A 190 -21.26 -6.12 -5.37
C LYS A 190 -21.36 -4.99 -4.35
N ASP A 191 -20.56 -5.06 -3.28
CA ASP A 191 -20.55 -4.05 -2.23
C ASP A 191 -20.06 -2.69 -2.74
N ILE A 192 -19.00 -2.65 -3.57
CA ILE A 192 -18.54 -1.42 -4.25
C ILE A 192 -19.66 -0.79 -5.07
N ASN A 193 -20.37 -1.60 -5.87
CA ASN A 193 -21.48 -1.10 -6.69
C ASN A 193 -22.62 -0.56 -5.83
N GLN A 194 -22.91 -1.21 -4.69
CA GLN A 194 -23.97 -0.77 -3.78
C GLN A 194 -23.62 0.55 -3.09
N GLU A 195 -22.37 0.72 -2.65
CA GLU A 195 -21.90 1.97 -2.02
C GLU A 195 -21.77 3.15 -3.01
N SER A 196 -21.76 2.86 -4.32
CA SER A 196 -21.63 3.85 -5.39
C SER A 196 -22.97 4.35 -5.96
N LEU A 197 -24.10 3.88 -5.42
CA LEU A 197 -25.47 4.24 -5.82
C LEU A 197 -26.09 5.29 -4.89
#